data_AF-M1EBX7-F1
#
_entry.id   AF-M1EBX7-F1
#
_cell.length_a   1.000
_cell.length_b   1.000
_cell.length_c   1.000
_cell.angle_alpha   90.00
_cell.angle_beta   90.00
_cell.angle_gamma   90.00
#
_symmetry.space_group_name_H-M   'P 1'
#
loop_
_entity.id
_entity.type
_entity.pdbx_description
1 polymer ?
#
loop_
_entity_poly.entity_id
_entity_poly.type
_entity_poly.pdbx_seq_one_letter_code
_entity_poly.pdbx_strand_id
1 'polypeptide(L)'
;PDPQRSRRCLRDPQRVLEYCRQMYPELQIARVEQATQAIPMERWCGGARGGRCAHPHHQVVPFRCLPGEFVSEALLVPEGCRFLHQERMDQCESSTRRHQEAQEACSSQGLILHGSGMLLPCGTDRFRGVEYVCCPPPVTPDPSGTAVGDPST
;
A
#
# COMPACT_ATOMS: atom_id res chain seq x y z
N PRO A 1 15.74 21.34 6.73
CA PRO A 1 15.56 20.73 8.08
C PRO A 1 14.23 19.98 8.12
N ASP A 2 14.13 18.87 8.87
CA ASP A 2 12.85 18.19 9.13
C ASP A 2 11.80 19.23 9.57
N PRO A 3 10.66 19.38 8.88
CA PRO A 3 9.66 20.40 9.17
C PRO A 3 9.17 20.35 10.62
N GLN A 4 9.08 19.15 11.18
CA GLN A 4 8.62 18.93 12.56
C GLN A 4 9.76 18.94 13.59
N ARG A 5 11.02 18.97 13.14
CA ARG A 5 12.23 18.83 13.97
C ARG A 5 12.17 17.66 14.98
N SER A 6 11.38 16.64 14.67
CA SER A 6 11.07 15.51 15.54
C SER A 6 11.85 14.25 15.13
N ARG A 7 12.31 14.19 13.88
CA ARG A 7 13.03 13.03 13.34
C ARG A 7 14.52 13.09 13.69
N ARG A 8 15.01 12.03 14.34
CA ARG A 8 16.44 11.74 14.50
C ARG A 8 16.98 11.00 13.28
N CYS A 9 18.30 10.76 13.24
CA CYS A 9 18.97 10.00 12.19
C CYS A 9 18.24 8.68 11.90
N LEU A 10 17.78 8.51 10.65
CA LEU A 10 17.18 7.28 10.15
C LEU A 10 18.30 6.46 9.49
N ARG A 11 18.47 5.21 9.93
CA ARG A 11 19.47 4.27 9.37
C ARG A 11 18.84 3.13 8.58
N ASP A 12 17.59 2.82 8.89
CA ASP A 12 16.83 1.76 8.25
C ASP A 12 16.22 2.25 6.92
N PRO A 13 16.52 1.59 5.78
CA PRO A 13 16.00 2.00 4.47
C PRO A 13 14.48 2.06 4.40
N GLN A 14 13.73 1.18 5.10
CA GLN A 14 12.27 1.23 5.09
C GLN A 14 11.76 2.51 5.76
N ARG A 15 12.29 2.86 6.93
CA ARG A 15 11.96 4.14 7.60
C ARG A 15 12.37 5.37 6.79
N VAL A 16 13.46 5.29 6.02
CA VAL A 16 13.85 6.37 5.10
C VAL A 16 12.87 6.50 3.94
N LEU A 17 12.39 5.38 3.37
CA LEU A 17 11.37 5.38 2.32
C LEU A 17 10.06 6.01 2.81
N GLU A 18 9.60 5.66 4.01
CA GLU A 18 8.44 6.30 4.65
C GLU A 18 8.63 7.82 4.78
N TYR A 19 9.82 8.24 5.24
CA TYR A 19 10.14 9.66 5.37
C TYR A 19 10.20 10.37 4.01
N CYS A 20 10.78 9.75 2.99
CA CYS A 20 10.77 10.26 1.62
C CYS A 20 9.35 10.45 1.10
N ARG A 21 8.45 9.49 1.32
CA ARG A 21 7.03 9.60 0.93
C ARG A 21 6.32 10.73 1.66
N GLN A 22 6.62 10.92 2.94
CA GLN A 22 6.08 12.04 3.73
C GLN A 22 6.57 13.40 3.22
N MET A 23 7.85 13.50 2.84
CA MET A 23 8.46 14.76 2.40
C MET A 23 8.17 15.11 0.94
N TYR A 24 7.94 14.10 0.09
CA TYR A 24 7.70 14.24 -1.34
C TYR A 24 6.43 13.48 -1.77
N PRO A 25 5.25 13.86 -1.25
CA PRO A 25 4.01 13.13 -1.51
C PRO A 25 3.63 13.07 -2.99
N GLU A 26 3.99 14.11 -3.76
CA GLU A 26 3.66 14.21 -5.19
C GLU A 26 4.60 13.41 -6.10
N LEU A 27 5.76 12.95 -5.60
CA LEU A 27 6.80 12.33 -6.43
C LEU A 27 6.74 10.79 -6.49
N GLN A 28 5.69 10.17 -5.90
CA GLN A 28 5.48 8.72 -5.92
C GLN A 28 6.75 7.92 -5.60
N ILE A 29 7.38 8.20 -4.46
CA ILE A 29 8.64 7.55 -4.10
C ILE A 29 8.42 6.04 -3.88
N ALA A 30 9.04 5.22 -4.73
CA ALA A 30 8.93 3.76 -4.71
C ALA A 30 10.06 3.11 -3.92
N ARG A 31 11.27 3.68 -3.97
CA ARG A 31 12.47 3.09 -3.36
C ARG A 31 13.44 4.17 -2.90
N VAL A 32 14.39 3.75 -2.06
CA VAL A 32 15.50 4.60 -1.61
C VAL A 32 16.83 3.93 -1.85
N GLU A 33 17.83 4.72 -2.19
CA GLU A 33 19.21 4.24 -2.37
C GLU A 33 20.15 5.10 -1.54
N GLN A 34 21.03 4.46 -0.76
CA GLN A 34 22.11 5.20 -0.12
C GLN A 34 23.12 5.65 -1.19
N ALA A 35 23.50 6.93 -1.14
CA ALA A 35 24.55 7.44 -2.02
C ALA A 35 25.89 6.77 -1.69
N THR A 36 26.76 6.65 -2.68
CA THR A 36 28.10 6.06 -2.51
C THR A 36 29.14 7.08 -2.01
N GLN A 37 28.84 8.37 -2.15
CA GLN A 37 29.74 9.46 -1.77
C GLN A 37 29.15 10.26 -0.59
N ALA A 38 30.01 10.59 0.37
CA ALA A 38 29.68 11.55 1.41
C ALA A 38 29.70 12.97 0.83
N ILE A 39 28.73 13.78 1.26
CA ILE A 39 28.64 15.20 0.89
C ILE A 39 28.72 16.08 2.15
N PRO A 40 29.33 17.28 2.05
CA PRO A 40 29.30 18.23 3.15
C PRO A 40 27.87 18.75 3.35
N MET A 41 27.36 18.65 4.58
CA MET A 41 26.08 19.21 4.97
C MET A 41 26.30 20.50 5.76
N GLU A 42 26.04 21.62 5.10
CA GLU A 42 26.13 22.94 5.72
C GLU A 42 25.01 23.13 6.75
N ARG A 43 25.33 23.82 7.85
CA ARG A 43 24.37 24.20 8.91
C ARG A 43 23.64 23.01 9.54
N TRP A 44 24.38 21.93 9.81
CA TRP A 44 23.85 20.79 10.56
C TRP A 44 23.52 21.17 12.02
N CYS A 45 22.25 21.02 12.41
CA CYS A 45 21.73 21.44 13.73
C CYS A 45 21.56 20.28 14.73
N GLY A 46 22.22 19.14 14.48
CA GLY A 46 21.98 17.86 15.15
C GLY A 46 21.76 17.95 16.66
N GLY A 47 20.50 17.75 17.09
CA GLY A 47 20.10 17.53 18.50
C GLY A 47 20.47 18.63 19.51
N ALA A 48 21.02 19.76 19.09
CA ALA A 48 21.52 20.78 20.00
C ALA A 48 20.34 21.58 20.59
N ARG A 49 20.19 21.50 21.92
CA ARG A 49 19.09 22.15 22.70
C ARG A 49 19.11 23.68 22.68
N GLY A 50 20.05 24.32 21.97
CA GLY A 50 20.32 25.75 22.04
C GLY A 50 20.27 26.51 20.70
N GLY A 51 19.69 25.95 19.64
CA GLY A 51 19.43 26.65 18.37
C GLY A 51 20.66 27.05 17.53
N ARG A 52 21.89 26.88 18.04
CA ARG A 52 23.12 27.11 17.29
C ARG A 52 23.56 25.82 16.59
N CYS A 53 23.50 25.83 15.26
CA CYS A 53 23.97 24.73 14.42
C CYS A 53 25.50 24.80 14.38
N ALA A 54 26.17 23.99 15.22
CA ALA A 54 27.56 24.21 15.60
C ALA A 54 28.61 23.65 14.62
N HIS A 55 28.19 23.02 13.50
CA HIS A 55 29.12 22.30 12.64
C HIS A 55 28.95 22.71 11.16
N PRO A 56 29.86 23.55 10.63
CA PRO A 56 29.83 23.95 9.22
C PRO A 56 30.22 22.84 8.25
N HIS A 57 30.83 21.73 8.71
CA HIS A 57 31.40 20.69 7.85
C HIS A 57 31.01 19.26 8.25
N HIS A 58 29.75 19.03 8.64
CA HIS A 58 29.31 17.66 8.91
C HIS A 58 29.18 16.88 7.60
N GLN A 59 29.95 15.81 7.43
CA GLN A 59 29.87 14.93 6.26
C GLN A 59 28.74 13.93 6.46
N VAL A 60 27.84 13.81 5.48
CA VAL A 60 26.73 12.86 5.51
C VAL A 60 26.70 12.03 4.23
N VAL A 61 26.26 10.78 4.35
CA VAL A 61 25.94 9.95 3.19
C VAL A 61 24.42 9.98 3.03
N PRO A 62 23.88 10.69 2.03
CA PRO A 62 22.43 10.86 1.89
C PRO A 62 21.78 9.59 1.32
N PHE A 63 20.48 9.47 1.53
CA PHE A 63 19.63 8.59 0.73
C PHE A 63 18.97 9.38 -0.39
N ARG A 64 18.89 8.79 -1.59
CA ARG A 64 18.13 9.28 -2.74
C ARG A 64 16.73 8.70 -2.68
N CYS A 65 15.72 9.57 -2.69
CA CYS A 65 14.32 9.18 -2.85
C CYS A 65 14.04 9.01 -4.34
N LEU A 66 13.76 7.79 -4.78
CA LEU A 66 13.59 7.48 -6.20
C LEU A 66 12.11 7.26 -6.52
N PRO A 67 11.52 8.08 -7.41
CA PRO A 67 10.23 7.80 -8.00
C PRO A 67 10.23 6.44 -8.67
N GLY A 68 9.09 5.77 -8.67
CA GLY A 68 8.88 4.58 -9.47
C GLY A 68 7.40 4.47 -9.80
N GLU A 69 7.11 3.80 -10.90
CA GLU A 69 5.74 3.42 -11.21
C GLU A 69 5.27 2.45 -10.13
N PHE A 70 4.13 2.76 -9.54
CA PHE A 70 3.46 1.81 -8.67
C PHE A 70 2.99 0.64 -9.52
N VAL A 71 3.46 -0.56 -9.19
CA VAL A 71 3.00 -1.82 -9.79
C VAL A 71 2.25 -2.57 -8.70
N SER A 72 1.00 -2.93 -8.95
CA SER A 72 0.22 -3.73 -8.01
C SER A 72 0.75 -5.17 -7.95
N GLU A 73 0.53 -5.83 -6.81
CA GLU A 73 0.83 -7.25 -6.70
C GLU A 73 -0.12 -8.06 -7.59
N ALA A 74 0.42 -9.07 -8.27
CA ALA A 74 -0.38 -9.92 -9.14
C ALA A 74 -1.38 -10.76 -8.32
N LEU A 75 -2.68 -10.58 -8.58
CA LEU A 75 -3.72 -11.42 -7.99
C LEU A 75 -3.86 -12.72 -8.79
N LEU A 76 -3.88 -13.85 -8.08
CA LEU A 76 -4.24 -15.13 -8.67
C LEU A 76 -5.76 -15.17 -8.91
N VAL A 77 -6.15 -15.69 -10.08
CA VAL A 77 -7.54 -15.86 -10.47
C VAL A 77 -7.84 -17.36 -10.58
N PRO A 78 -8.44 -17.98 -9.55
CA PRO A 78 -8.81 -19.39 -9.62
C PRO A 78 -9.88 -19.65 -10.69
N GLU A 79 -10.03 -20.91 -11.07
CA GLU A 79 -11.07 -21.33 -12.01
C GLU A 79 -12.48 -20.97 -11.48
N GLY A 80 -13.34 -20.48 -12.38
CA GLY A 80 -14.69 -20.04 -12.03
C GLY A 80 -14.76 -18.65 -11.37
N CYS A 81 -13.62 -18.07 -10.98
CA CYS A 81 -13.56 -16.71 -10.46
C CYS A 81 -13.38 -15.67 -11.56
N ARG A 82 -13.62 -14.40 -11.22
CA ARG A 82 -13.52 -13.25 -12.14
C ARG A 82 -12.61 -12.20 -11.54
N PHE A 83 -11.70 -11.67 -12.36
CA PHE A 83 -10.88 -10.50 -12.04
C PHE A 83 -11.58 -9.22 -12.48
N LEU A 84 -11.64 -8.23 -11.60
CA LEU A 84 -12.26 -6.93 -11.83
C LEU A 84 -11.38 -5.82 -11.26
N HIS A 85 -11.61 -4.58 -11.68
CA HIS A 85 -11.03 -3.40 -11.05
C HIS A 85 -12.02 -2.24 -11.04
N GLN A 86 -11.84 -1.32 -10.10
CA GLN A 86 -12.62 -0.09 -9.99
C GLN A 86 -11.73 1.08 -9.63
N GLU A 87 -11.84 2.16 -10.40
CA GLU A 87 -11.08 3.39 -10.24
C GLU A 87 -12.01 4.59 -10.05
N ARG A 88 -11.59 5.52 -9.19
CA ARG A 88 -12.28 6.76 -8.84
C ARG A 88 -11.23 7.86 -8.75
N MET A 89 -11.00 8.56 -9.86
CA MET A 89 -9.91 9.55 -9.94
C MET A 89 -10.13 10.77 -9.05
N ASP A 90 -11.37 11.06 -8.69
CA ASP A 90 -11.79 12.11 -7.77
C ASP A 90 -11.66 11.73 -6.29
N GLN A 91 -11.56 10.43 -5.98
CA GLN A 91 -11.53 9.92 -4.61
C GLN A 91 -10.17 9.32 -4.30
N CYS A 92 -9.52 9.85 -3.27
CA CYS A 92 -8.31 9.25 -2.71
C CYS A 92 -8.71 8.66 -1.37
N GLU A 93 -8.68 7.33 -1.22
CA GLU A 93 -9.22 6.62 -0.06
C GLU A 93 -8.22 5.64 0.54
N SER A 94 -8.41 5.23 1.79
CA SER A 94 -7.53 4.25 2.45
C SER A 94 -7.62 2.86 1.81
N SER A 95 -6.57 2.06 1.99
CA SER A 95 -6.54 0.66 1.55
C SER A 95 -7.71 -0.16 2.11
N THR A 96 -8.08 0.05 3.38
CA THR A 96 -9.24 -0.60 4.01
C THR A 96 -10.55 -0.25 3.32
N ARG A 97 -10.78 1.05 3.00
CA ARG A 97 -12.02 1.47 2.35
C ARG A 97 -12.13 0.87 0.94
N ARG A 98 -11.03 0.87 0.20
CA ARG A 98 -10.93 0.24 -1.12
C ARG A 98 -11.18 -1.26 -1.09
N HIS A 99 -10.65 -1.96 -0.08
CA HIS A 99 -10.93 -3.38 0.13
C HIS A 99 -12.43 -3.63 0.41
N GLN A 100 -13.05 -2.81 1.26
CA GLN A 100 -14.49 -2.91 1.55
C GLN A 100 -15.33 -2.69 0.29
N GLU A 101 -14.98 -1.72 -0.56
CA GLU A 101 -15.66 -1.50 -1.84
C GLU A 101 -15.59 -2.71 -2.76
N ALA A 102 -14.42 -3.38 -2.83
CA ALA A 102 -14.29 -4.64 -3.56
C ALA A 102 -15.15 -5.76 -2.96
N GLN A 103 -15.22 -5.84 -1.62
CA GLN A 103 -16.08 -6.81 -0.93
C GLN A 103 -17.55 -6.59 -1.24
N GLU A 104 -18.03 -5.35 -1.10
CA GLU A 104 -19.39 -4.92 -1.42
C GLU A 104 -19.73 -5.22 -2.89
N ALA A 105 -18.79 -4.95 -3.81
CA ALA A 105 -18.97 -5.23 -5.24
C ALA A 105 -19.16 -6.73 -5.54
N CYS A 106 -18.35 -7.61 -4.94
CA CYS A 106 -18.55 -9.06 -5.08
C CYS A 106 -19.88 -9.50 -4.46
N SER A 107 -20.18 -9.06 -3.24
CA SER A 107 -21.39 -9.46 -2.52
C SER A 107 -22.68 -9.01 -3.21
N SER A 108 -22.67 -7.85 -3.89
CA SER A 108 -23.82 -7.38 -4.69
C SER A 108 -24.21 -8.33 -5.84
N GLN A 109 -23.30 -9.21 -6.25
CA GLN A 109 -23.51 -10.22 -7.29
C GLN A 109 -23.69 -11.64 -6.72
N GLY A 110 -23.83 -11.78 -5.40
CA GLY A 110 -23.89 -13.09 -4.74
C GLY A 110 -22.56 -13.86 -4.76
N LEU A 111 -21.44 -13.17 -4.97
CA LEU A 111 -20.09 -13.74 -4.98
C LEU A 111 -19.35 -13.39 -3.69
N ILE A 112 -18.24 -14.10 -3.43
CA ILE A 112 -17.32 -13.82 -2.33
C ILE A 112 -16.04 -13.17 -2.85
N LEU A 113 -15.49 -12.22 -2.08
CA LEU A 113 -14.19 -11.63 -2.37
C LEU A 113 -13.09 -12.65 -2.04
N HIS A 114 -12.29 -13.01 -3.03
CA HIS A 114 -11.15 -13.93 -2.87
C HIS A 114 -9.85 -13.19 -2.56
N GLY A 115 -9.61 -12.05 -3.22
CA GLY A 115 -8.43 -11.23 -3.02
C GLY A 115 -8.61 -9.83 -3.61
N SER A 116 -7.82 -8.86 -3.14
CA SER A 116 -7.84 -7.48 -3.62
C SER A 116 -6.44 -6.85 -3.60
N GLY A 117 -6.15 -6.01 -4.58
CA GLY A 117 -4.93 -5.22 -4.71
C GLY A 117 -5.26 -3.74 -4.87
N MET A 118 -4.41 -2.86 -4.33
CA MET A 118 -4.60 -1.42 -4.44
C MET A 118 -4.05 -0.90 -5.77
N LEU A 119 -4.71 0.10 -6.37
CA LEU A 119 -4.29 0.73 -7.61
C LEU A 119 -4.14 2.25 -7.44
N LEU A 120 -3.27 2.86 -8.25
CA LEU A 120 -3.16 4.31 -8.41
C LEU A 120 -2.94 5.05 -7.08
N PRO A 121 -1.75 4.94 -6.45
CA PRO A 121 -1.48 5.64 -5.20
C PRO A 121 -1.62 7.15 -5.37
N CYS A 122 -2.24 7.78 -4.39
CA CYS A 122 -2.50 9.22 -4.37
C CYS A 122 -2.12 9.88 -3.04
N GLY A 123 -1.45 9.12 -2.16
CA GLY A 123 -0.94 9.57 -0.88
C GLY A 123 -0.35 8.41 -0.09
N THR A 124 0.16 8.70 1.10
CA THR A 124 0.67 7.66 2.01
C THR A 124 -0.48 6.72 2.42
N ASP A 125 -0.41 5.46 1.97
CA ASP A 125 -1.45 4.43 2.20
C ASP A 125 -2.85 4.86 1.70
N ARG A 126 -2.90 5.60 0.59
CA ARG A 126 -4.16 6.03 -0.04
C ARG A 126 -4.12 5.82 -1.55
N PHE A 127 -5.26 5.44 -2.11
CA PHE A 127 -5.38 4.88 -3.45
C PHE A 127 -6.62 5.39 -4.19
N ARG A 128 -6.49 5.53 -5.51
CA ARG A 128 -7.57 5.92 -6.44
C ARG A 128 -8.27 4.72 -7.08
N GLY A 129 -7.76 3.51 -6.90
CA GLY A 129 -8.40 2.31 -7.42
C GLY A 129 -8.18 1.06 -6.56
N VAL A 130 -8.91 0.02 -6.90
CA VAL A 130 -8.78 -1.33 -6.36
C VAL A 130 -9.01 -2.34 -7.47
N GLU A 131 -8.16 -3.35 -7.55
CA GLU A 131 -8.39 -4.58 -8.33
C GLU A 131 -8.76 -5.71 -7.38
N TYR A 132 -9.59 -6.65 -7.83
CA TYR A 132 -10.13 -7.69 -6.98
C TYR A 132 -10.62 -8.91 -7.75
N VAL A 133 -10.66 -10.04 -7.06
CA VAL A 133 -11.12 -11.32 -7.59
C VAL A 133 -12.38 -11.75 -6.85
N CYS A 134 -13.49 -11.91 -7.57
CA CYS A 134 -14.73 -12.46 -7.03
C CYS A 134 -14.88 -13.93 -7.43
N CYS A 135 -15.23 -14.80 -6.49
CA CYS A 135 -15.44 -16.23 -6.71
C CYS A 135 -16.86 -16.64 -6.31
N PRO A 136 -17.42 -17.73 -6.88
CA PRO A 136 -18.64 -18.34 -6.38
C PRO A 136 -18.50 -18.74 -4.91
N PRO A 137 -19.57 -18.64 -4.10
CA PRO A 137 -19.56 -19.15 -2.74
C PRO A 137 -19.32 -20.68 -2.74
N PRO A 138 -18.72 -21.24 -1.67
CA PRO A 138 -18.56 -22.68 -1.55
C PRO A 138 -19.93 -23.36 -1.65
N VAL A 139 -20.03 -24.40 -2.46
CA VAL A 139 -21.24 -25.23 -2.48
C VAL A 139 -21.31 -25.95 -1.13
N THR A 140 -22.19 -25.51 -0.24
CA THR A 140 -22.59 -26.32 0.91
C THR A 140 -23.44 -27.47 0.36
N PRO A 141 -23.08 -28.74 0.57
CA PRO A 141 -23.97 -29.84 0.24
C PRO A 141 -25.26 -29.67 1.05
N ASP A 142 -26.40 -29.58 0.38
CA ASP A 142 -27.71 -29.59 1.02
C ASP A 142 -27.88 -30.91 1.80
N PRO A 143 -28.12 -30.88 3.12
CA PRO A 143 -28.39 -32.10 3.90
C PRO A 143 -29.82 -32.66 3.66
N SER A 144 -30.60 -32.06 2.75
CA SER A 144 -32.00 -32.38 2.48
C SER A 144 -32.20 -33.27 1.24
N GLY A 145 -31.26 -34.16 0.97
CA GLY A 145 -31.49 -35.34 0.14
C GLY A 145 -32.24 -36.40 0.94
N THR A 146 -33.51 -36.16 1.28
CA THR A 146 -34.40 -37.16 1.87
C THR A 146 -34.51 -38.30 0.87
N ALA A 147 -33.81 -39.41 1.13
CA ALA A 147 -34.04 -40.68 0.46
C ALA A 147 -35.46 -41.14 0.84
N VAL A 148 -36.44 -40.75 0.03
CA VAL A 148 -37.74 -41.42 0.00
C VAL A 148 -37.47 -42.79 -0.61
N GLY A 149 -37.25 -43.77 0.27
CA GLY A 149 -37.29 -45.17 -0.11
C GLY A 149 -38.71 -45.49 -0.60
N ASP A 150 -38.84 -45.73 -1.89
CA ASP A 150 -40.06 -46.23 -2.50
C ASP A 150 -40.34 -47.66 -1.98
N PRO A 151 -41.59 -48.01 -1.62
CA PRO A 151 -41.91 -49.33 -1.11
C PRO A 151 -42.24 -50.30 -2.26
N SER A 152 -41.78 -51.54 -2.09
CA SER A 152 -42.28 -52.75 -2.77
C SER A 152 -41.83 -53.00 -4.22
N THR A 153 -41.01 -54.04 -4.42
CA THR A 153 -41.37 -55.33 -5.03
C THR A 153 -40.27 -56.35 -4.74
#